data_AF-A0A8U0RS85-F1
#
_entry.id   AF-A0A8U0RS85-F1
#
_cell.length_a   1.000
_cell.length_b   1.000
_cell.length_c   1.000
_cell.angle_alpha   90.00
_cell.angle_beta   90.00
_cell.angle_gamma   90.00
#
_symmetry.space_group_name_H-M   'P 1'
#
loop_
_entity.id
_entity.type
_entity.pdbx_description
1 polymer ?
#
loop_
_entity_poly.entity_id
_entity_poly.type
_entity_poly.pdbx_seq_one_letter_code
_entity_poly.pdbx_strand_id
1 'polypeptide(L)'
;MEIMDNGIYFTFPLSTEPQTQNDCRPQQKVSPRFPLSHRVAIVLGVLNIIFVCLLLVQWIHCRGSSRASCANCCSCPDLFMKNGNYCYYFSLEKKDWNASLEFCLDKDSHLLEFTDRWEMSLLLRFLKNDFYWIGLRNKSGWRWEDGSPLKISSIVSNSLIQKCGAINQHHLQAASCEALLPWICKKSLLLRFLKNDFYWIGLRNKSGWRWEDGSPLKISSIVSNSLIQKCGAINQHHLQAASCEALLPWICKKET
;
A
#
# COMPACT_ATOMS: atom_id res chain seq x y z
N MET A 1 -24.33 -43.88 -64.47
CA MET A 1 -25.48 -43.33 -63.74
C MET A 1 -24.88 -42.25 -62.84
N GLU A 2 -24.94 -40.95 -63.12
CA GLU A 2 -25.78 -40.09 -63.97
C GLU A 2 -24.87 -39.03 -64.63
N ILE A 3 -24.95 -38.81 -65.95
CA ILE A 3 -25.65 -37.70 -66.65
C ILE A 3 -25.00 -36.29 -66.48
N MET A 4 -24.46 -35.80 -67.61
CA MET A 4 -24.48 -34.46 -68.21
C MET A 4 -24.14 -33.17 -67.43
N ASP A 5 -23.07 -32.53 -67.93
CA ASP A 5 -23.03 -31.23 -68.64
C ASP A 5 -22.99 -29.86 -67.90
N ASN A 6 -21.92 -29.13 -68.25
CA ASN A 6 -21.67 -27.70 -68.52
C ASN A 6 -22.02 -26.51 -67.58
N GLY A 7 -20.99 -25.65 -67.46
CA GLY A 7 -21.02 -24.18 -67.30
C GLY A 7 -20.62 -23.67 -65.90
N ILE A 8 -19.87 -22.59 -65.65
CA ILE A 8 -19.35 -21.47 -66.45
C ILE A 8 -18.30 -20.71 -65.57
N TYR A 9 -17.21 -20.22 -66.18
CA TYR A 9 -16.23 -19.15 -65.84
C TYR A 9 -15.80 -18.78 -64.39
N PHE A 10 -14.49 -18.54 -64.18
CA PHE A 10 -13.88 -17.21 -63.93
C PHE A 10 -12.34 -17.32 -63.76
N THR A 11 -11.59 -16.37 -64.34
CA THR A 11 -10.13 -16.27 -64.43
C THR A 11 -9.54 -15.28 -63.40
N PHE A 12 -8.31 -15.53 -62.93
CA PHE A 12 -7.34 -14.52 -62.47
C PHE A 12 -5.91 -15.07 -62.61
N PRO A 13 -4.95 -14.32 -63.20
CA PRO A 13 -3.57 -14.76 -63.36
C PRO A 13 -2.62 -14.17 -62.29
N LEU A 14 -1.53 -14.89 -62.02
CA LEU A 14 -0.38 -14.44 -61.23
C LEU A 14 0.87 -14.65 -62.08
N SER A 15 1.77 -13.67 -62.17
CA SER A 15 3.06 -13.83 -62.84
C SER A 15 4.15 -13.08 -62.09
N THR A 16 5.21 -13.81 -61.81
CA THR A 16 6.41 -13.49 -61.06
C THR A 16 7.48 -12.73 -61.87
N GLU A 17 8.25 -11.94 -61.14
CA GLU A 17 9.40 -11.08 -61.48
C GLU A 17 10.65 -11.81 -62.04
N PRO A 18 11.52 -11.16 -62.84
CA PRO A 18 12.88 -11.63 -63.14
C PRO A 18 14.01 -10.73 -62.59
N GLN A 19 15.14 -11.36 -62.24
CA GLN A 19 16.36 -10.76 -61.66
C GLN A 19 17.31 -10.09 -62.69
N THR A 20 18.22 -9.20 -62.23
CA THR A 20 19.59 -8.93 -62.75
C THR A 20 20.26 -7.84 -61.88
N GLN A 21 21.28 -8.13 -61.07
CA GLN A 21 22.73 -8.23 -61.32
C GLN A 21 23.46 -6.87 -61.48
N ASN A 22 24.36 -6.60 -60.52
CA ASN A 22 25.14 -5.38 -60.29
C ASN A 22 26.26 -5.15 -61.33
N ASP A 23 26.52 -3.87 -61.67
CA ASP A 23 27.84 -3.42 -62.15
C ASP A 23 28.15 -1.99 -61.63
N CYS A 24 29.36 -1.77 -61.11
CA CYS A 24 29.84 -0.52 -60.51
C CYS A 24 31.19 -0.11 -61.13
N ARG A 25 31.26 1.05 -61.79
CA ARG A 25 32.51 1.76 -62.12
C ARG A 25 32.54 3.14 -61.42
N PRO A 26 33.65 3.55 -60.78
CA PRO A 26 33.69 4.73 -59.93
C PRO A 26 33.84 6.03 -60.73
N GLN A 27 32.93 6.99 -60.54
CA GLN A 27 33.10 8.38 -60.97
C GLN A 27 33.59 9.21 -59.77
N GLN A 28 34.75 9.84 -59.92
CA GLN A 28 35.44 10.61 -58.90
C GLN A 28 34.64 11.86 -58.52
N LYS A 29 34.02 11.85 -57.34
CA LYS A 29 33.15 12.92 -56.86
C LYS A 29 34.00 14.04 -56.24
N VAL A 30 34.08 15.20 -56.90
CA VAL A 30 34.64 16.42 -56.31
C VAL A 30 33.80 16.79 -55.08
N SER A 31 34.42 16.78 -53.90
CA SER A 31 33.75 17.08 -52.63
C SER A 31 33.43 18.58 -52.53
N PRO A 32 32.16 18.98 -52.31
CA PRO A 32 31.87 20.38 -52.01
C PRO A 32 32.34 20.67 -50.57
N ARG A 33 33.32 21.56 -50.43
CA ARG A 33 33.69 22.12 -49.12
C ARG A 33 32.60 23.10 -48.69
N PHE A 34 31.61 22.59 -47.96
CA PHE A 34 30.57 23.42 -47.36
C PHE A 34 31.18 24.35 -46.29
N PRO A 35 30.87 25.66 -46.31
CA PRO A 35 31.43 26.64 -45.36
C PRO A 35 31.08 26.27 -43.92
N LEU A 36 31.96 26.60 -42.97
CA LEU A 36 31.83 26.26 -41.55
C LEU A 36 30.49 26.73 -40.96
N SER A 37 29.96 27.85 -41.45
CA SER A 37 28.63 28.38 -41.09
C SER A 37 27.48 27.41 -41.36
N HIS A 38 27.55 26.64 -42.44
CA HIS A 38 26.54 25.64 -42.78
C HIS A 38 26.58 24.46 -41.80
N ARG A 39 27.77 24.05 -41.36
CA ARG A 39 27.92 23.01 -40.33
C ARG A 39 27.37 23.46 -38.98
N VAL A 40 27.62 24.72 -38.59
CA VAL A 40 27.06 25.30 -37.36
C VAL A 40 25.53 25.38 -37.45
N ALA A 41 24.97 25.81 -38.58
CA ALA A 41 23.53 25.87 -38.78
C ALA A 41 22.86 24.48 -38.68
N ILE A 42 23.48 23.45 -39.26
CA ILE A 42 22.99 22.05 -39.12
C ILE A 42 23.03 21.62 -37.65
N VAL A 43 24.12 21.86 -36.94
CA VAL A 43 24.26 21.46 -35.53
C VAL A 43 23.22 22.17 -34.66
N LEU A 44 23.02 23.48 -34.83
CA LEU A 44 22.01 24.24 -34.11
C LEU A 44 20.59 23.76 -34.43
N GLY A 45 20.31 23.41 -35.69
CA GLY A 45 19.04 22.83 -36.10
C GLY A 45 18.77 21.48 -35.43
N VAL A 46 19.77 20.58 -35.44
CA VAL A 46 19.67 19.26 -34.79
C VAL A 46 19.47 19.41 -33.27
N LEU A 47 20.20 20.32 -32.62
CA LEU A 47 20.06 20.59 -31.19
C LEU A 47 18.67 21.11 -30.83
N ASN A 48 18.10 22.02 -31.64
CA ASN A 48 16.74 22.50 -31.45
C ASN A 48 15.69 21.39 -31.63
N ILE A 49 15.85 20.54 -32.64
CA ILE A 49 14.95 19.39 -32.86
C ILE A 49 15.01 18.43 -31.67
N ILE A 50 16.21 18.09 -31.18
CA ILE A 50 16.38 17.23 -30.00
C ILE A 50 15.70 17.86 -28.79
N PHE A 51 15.89 19.16 -28.55
CA PHE A 51 15.26 19.87 -27.44
C PHE A 51 13.73 19.83 -27.55
N VAL A 52 13.17 20.10 -28.73
CA VAL A 52 11.72 19.99 -28.98
C VAL A 52 11.23 18.56 -28.77
N CYS A 53 11.96 17.54 -29.24
CA CYS A 53 11.61 16.13 -29.00
C CYS A 53 11.62 15.77 -27.52
N LEU A 54 12.61 16.24 -26.74
CA LEU A 54 12.66 16.03 -25.30
C LEU A 54 11.49 16.71 -24.59
N LEU A 55 11.14 17.95 -24.99
CA LEU A 55 9.97 18.64 -24.47
C LEU A 55 8.67 17.90 -24.82
N LEU A 56 8.54 17.36 -26.03
CA LEU A 56 7.38 16.57 -26.45
C LEU A 56 7.31 15.24 -25.71
N VAL A 57 8.42 14.53 -25.52
CA VAL A 57 8.49 13.28 -24.74
C VAL A 57 8.14 13.55 -23.28
N GLN A 58 8.67 14.62 -22.70
CA GLN A 58 8.35 15.02 -21.33
C GLN A 58 6.88 15.45 -21.20
N TRP A 59 6.33 16.14 -22.20
CA TRP A 59 4.90 16.47 -22.27
C TRP A 59 4.01 15.22 -22.42
N ILE A 60 4.44 14.21 -23.18
CA ILE A 60 3.73 12.92 -23.33
C ILE A 60 3.78 12.13 -22.01
N HIS A 61 4.94 12.07 -21.35
CA HIS A 61 5.08 11.47 -20.01
C HIS A 61 4.22 12.21 -18.96
N CYS A 62 4.13 13.54 -19.04
CA CYS A 62 3.27 14.33 -18.15
C CYS A 62 1.78 14.24 -18.51
N ARG A 63 1.40 14.08 -19.79
CA ARG A 63 0.00 13.82 -20.22
C ARG A 63 -0.51 12.45 -19.81
N GLY A 64 0.37 11.51 -19.50
CA GLY A 64 0.04 10.26 -18.81
C GLY A 64 -0.38 10.43 -17.34
N SER A 65 -0.25 11.63 -16.76
CA SER A 65 -0.55 11.94 -15.35
C SER A 65 -1.73 12.91 -15.17
N SER A 66 -2.56 13.13 -16.20
CA SER A 66 -3.79 13.93 -16.10
C SER A 66 -5.06 13.07 -16.07
N ARG A 67 -5.00 11.94 -15.36
CA ARG A 67 -6.15 11.44 -14.58
C ARG A 67 -5.77 11.53 -13.11
N ALA A 68 -5.96 12.72 -12.54
CA ALA A 68 -6.31 12.85 -11.13
C ALA A 68 -7.71 12.23 -10.94
N SER A 69 -7.81 10.93 -11.17
CA SER A 69 -8.86 10.14 -10.57
C SER A 69 -8.48 10.07 -9.10
N CYS A 70 -9.42 10.48 -8.24
CA CYS A 70 -9.38 10.35 -6.80
C CYS A 70 -9.27 8.87 -6.32
N ALA A 71 -8.89 7.93 -7.19
CA ALA A 71 -8.57 6.55 -6.87
C ALA A 71 -7.25 6.39 -6.10
N ASN A 72 -6.33 7.36 -6.18
CA ASN A 72 -5.05 7.28 -5.44
C ASN A 72 -5.17 7.67 -3.95
N CYS A 73 -6.39 8.00 -3.51
CA CYS A 73 -6.72 8.17 -2.11
C CYS A 73 -7.22 6.83 -1.51
N CYS A 74 -6.77 5.65 -1.93
CA CYS A 74 -7.17 4.38 -1.29
C CYS A 74 -6.12 3.26 -1.40
N SER A 75 -4.87 3.61 -1.69
CA SER A 75 -3.80 2.65 -1.96
C SER A 75 -2.96 2.42 -0.72
N CYS A 76 -2.53 1.18 -0.53
CA CYS A 76 -1.53 0.85 0.48
C CYS A 76 -0.15 1.33 0.01
N PRO A 77 0.78 1.64 0.95
CA PRO A 77 2.17 1.89 0.60
C PRO A 77 2.77 0.73 -0.19
N ASP A 78 3.88 0.98 -0.89
CA ASP A 78 4.60 -0.08 -1.61
C ASP A 78 4.93 -1.25 -0.67
N LEU A 79 4.84 -2.47 -1.21
CA LEU A 79 5.04 -3.75 -0.50
C LEU A 79 3.95 -4.11 0.54
N PHE A 80 2.95 -3.25 0.77
CA PHE A 80 1.80 -3.61 1.61
C PHE A 80 0.65 -4.17 0.77
N MET A 81 0.11 -5.30 1.21
CA MET A 81 -1.09 -5.91 0.64
C MET A 81 -2.35 -5.25 1.22
N LYS A 82 -3.27 -4.84 0.35
CA LYS A 82 -4.56 -4.29 0.77
C LYS A 82 -5.58 -5.39 1.05
N ASN A 83 -6.25 -5.31 2.19
CA ASN A 83 -7.47 -6.07 2.46
C ASN A 83 -8.47 -5.20 3.24
N GLY A 84 -9.60 -4.87 2.60
CA GLY A 84 -10.59 -3.93 3.14
C GLY A 84 -9.99 -2.53 3.38
N ASN A 85 -10.17 -2.02 4.59
CA ASN A 85 -9.67 -0.71 5.05
C ASN A 85 -8.27 -0.79 5.69
N TYR A 86 -7.57 -1.91 5.53
CA TYR A 86 -6.27 -2.14 6.13
C TYR A 86 -5.22 -2.55 5.08
N CYS A 87 -3.98 -2.25 5.42
CA CYS A 87 -2.78 -2.58 4.68
C CYS A 87 -1.90 -3.48 5.55
N TYR A 88 -1.36 -4.54 4.95
CA TYR A 88 -0.58 -5.55 5.65
C TYR A 88 0.78 -5.69 5.01
N TYR A 89 1.84 -5.59 5.81
CA TYR A 89 3.20 -5.85 5.39
C TYR A 89 3.68 -7.17 5.97
N PHE A 90 4.18 -8.05 5.13
CA PHE A 90 4.77 -9.33 5.53
C PHE A 90 6.27 -9.24 5.32
N SER A 91 7.04 -9.33 6.40
CA SER A 91 8.50 -9.24 6.28
C SER A 91 9.08 -10.49 5.61
N LEU A 92 10.13 -10.26 4.82
CA LEU A 92 11.01 -11.34 4.35
C LEU A 92 12.17 -11.58 5.31
N GLU A 93 12.61 -10.51 5.99
CA GLU A 93 13.62 -10.57 7.04
C GLU A 93 13.05 -11.18 8.33
N LYS A 94 13.96 -11.62 9.20
CA LYS A 94 13.65 -12.09 10.55
C LYS A 94 14.27 -11.16 11.58
N LYS A 95 13.50 -10.78 12.60
CA LYS A 95 13.95 -9.96 13.73
C LYS A 95 13.36 -10.50 15.03
N ASP A 96 13.91 -10.05 16.16
CA ASP A 96 13.24 -10.25 17.45
C ASP A 96 11.95 -9.42 17.51
N TRP A 97 11.11 -9.72 18.49
CA TRP A 97 9.78 -9.13 18.58
C TRP A 97 9.83 -7.60 18.77
N ASN A 98 10.79 -7.07 19.55
CA ASN A 98 10.88 -5.63 19.81
C ASN A 98 11.33 -4.88 18.56
N ALA A 99 12.35 -5.39 17.87
CA ALA A 99 12.82 -4.81 16.62
C ALA A 99 11.76 -4.88 15.51
N SER A 100 10.93 -5.93 15.48
CA SER A 100 9.77 -6.01 14.58
C SER A 100 8.70 -4.97 14.92
N LEU A 101 8.42 -4.73 16.20
CA LEU A 101 7.51 -3.67 16.64
C LEU A 101 8.01 -2.29 16.20
N GLU A 102 9.28 -1.98 16.47
CA GLU A 102 9.90 -0.71 16.08
C GLU A 102 9.82 -0.49 14.57
N PHE A 103 10.07 -1.52 13.76
CA PHE A 103 9.92 -1.43 12.32
C PHE A 103 8.49 -1.06 11.90
N CYS A 104 7.47 -1.69 12.49
CA CYS A 104 6.09 -1.36 12.15
C CYS A 104 5.76 0.09 12.55
N LEU A 105 6.22 0.53 13.72
CA LEU A 105 6.01 1.90 14.21
C LEU A 105 6.66 2.93 13.28
N ASP A 106 7.88 2.68 12.79
CA ASP A 106 8.57 3.53 11.79
C ASP A 106 7.79 3.67 10.46
N LYS A 107 6.87 2.73 10.18
CA LYS A 107 5.98 2.77 9.00
C LYS A 107 4.59 3.30 9.32
N ASP A 108 4.40 4.03 10.42
CA ASP A 108 3.11 4.44 11.01
C ASP A 108 2.09 3.29 11.01
N SER A 109 2.55 2.13 11.46
CA SER A 109 1.76 0.91 11.55
C SER A 109 2.04 0.25 12.91
N HIS A 110 1.33 -0.82 13.21
CA HIS A 110 1.57 -1.62 14.40
C HIS A 110 1.82 -3.07 13.98
N LEU A 111 2.41 -3.88 14.87
CA LEU A 111 2.37 -5.32 14.67
C LEU A 111 0.92 -5.78 14.55
N LEU A 112 0.68 -6.80 13.74
CA LEU A 112 -0.66 -7.29 13.46
C LEU A 112 -1.47 -7.58 14.73
N GLU A 113 -2.66 -7.01 14.82
CA GLU A 113 -3.66 -7.30 15.83
C GLU A 113 -4.98 -7.67 15.15
N PHE A 114 -5.64 -8.72 15.65
CA PHE A 114 -6.94 -9.12 15.14
C PHE A 114 -8.06 -8.43 15.90
N THR A 115 -8.96 -7.74 15.19
CA THR A 115 -10.14 -7.10 15.78
C THR A 115 -11.25 -8.10 16.06
N ASP A 116 -11.35 -9.15 15.23
CA ASP A 116 -12.39 -10.16 15.32
C ASP A 116 -11.97 -11.48 14.64
N ARG A 117 -12.82 -12.51 14.81
CA ARG A 117 -12.60 -13.85 14.23
C ARG A 117 -12.67 -13.85 12.70
N TRP A 118 -13.44 -12.96 12.11
CA TRP A 118 -13.60 -12.89 10.67
C TRP A 118 -12.32 -12.41 10.00
N GLU A 119 -11.73 -11.32 10.50
CA GLU A 119 -10.43 -10.83 10.06
C GLU A 119 -9.34 -11.90 10.19
N MET A 120 -9.29 -12.58 11.35
CA MET A 120 -8.34 -13.67 11.57
C MET A 120 -8.49 -14.77 10.51
N SER A 121 -9.72 -15.24 10.26
CA SER A 121 -9.97 -16.31 9.27
C SER A 121 -9.60 -15.93 7.84
N LEU A 122 -9.70 -14.64 7.48
CA LEU A 122 -9.28 -14.15 6.17
C LEU A 122 -7.76 -14.10 6.08
N LEU A 123 -7.09 -13.58 7.12
CA LEU A 123 -5.65 -13.41 7.08
C LEU A 123 -4.89 -14.74 7.11
N LEU A 124 -5.40 -15.73 7.85
CA LEU A 124 -4.80 -17.07 7.92
C LEU A 124 -4.61 -17.71 6.54
N ARG A 125 -5.46 -17.37 5.54
CA ARG A 125 -5.36 -17.88 4.16
C ARG A 125 -4.13 -17.38 3.40
N PHE A 126 -3.51 -16.28 3.87
CA PHE A 126 -2.30 -15.71 3.27
C PHE A 126 -1.03 -16.18 4.00
N LEU A 127 -1.17 -16.81 5.17
CA LEU A 127 -0.04 -17.35 5.91
C LEU A 127 0.38 -18.70 5.33
N LYS A 128 1.64 -19.04 5.58
CA LYS A 128 2.21 -20.36 5.29
C LYS A 128 2.53 -21.08 6.60
N ASN A 129 3.41 -22.08 6.54
CA ASN A 129 3.86 -22.84 7.70
C ASN A 129 4.75 -22.05 8.66
N ASP A 130 5.44 -21.02 8.18
CA ASP A 130 6.31 -20.18 9.01
C ASP A 130 5.49 -19.39 10.04
N PHE A 131 6.05 -19.23 11.24
CA PHE A 131 5.50 -18.38 12.27
C PHE A 131 5.94 -16.93 12.08
N TYR A 132 4.99 -16.01 12.21
CA TYR A 132 5.21 -14.57 12.13
C TYR A 132 4.93 -13.92 13.47
N TRP A 133 5.75 -12.95 13.86
CA TRP A 133 5.45 -12.06 14.97
C TRP A 133 4.20 -11.23 14.71
N ILE A 134 3.38 -11.11 15.76
CA ILE A 134 2.17 -10.30 15.83
C ILE A 134 2.17 -9.49 17.12
N GLY A 135 1.24 -8.55 17.27
CA GLY A 135 1.16 -7.60 18.38
C GLY A 135 0.69 -8.21 19.70
N LEU A 136 0.93 -9.50 19.92
CA LEU A 136 0.47 -10.21 21.12
C LEU A 136 1.61 -10.40 22.11
N ARG A 137 1.39 -10.02 23.36
CA ARG A 137 2.38 -10.13 24.45
C ARG A 137 1.75 -10.55 25.77
N ASN A 138 2.50 -11.29 26.57
CA ASN A 138 2.11 -11.76 27.89
C ASN A 138 2.94 -11.10 28.98
N LYS A 139 2.41 -10.02 29.57
CA LYS A 139 2.98 -9.38 30.77
C LYS A 139 2.29 -9.88 32.05
N SER A 140 0.97 -9.91 32.02
CA SER A 140 0.08 -10.33 33.11
C SER A 140 -1.18 -11.04 32.57
N GLY A 141 -1.01 -11.72 31.44
CA GLY A 141 -2.07 -12.22 30.57
C GLY A 141 -1.82 -11.80 29.12
N TRP A 142 -2.32 -12.62 28.19
CA TRP A 142 -2.18 -12.39 26.75
C TRP A 142 -3.04 -11.22 26.29
N ARG A 143 -2.37 -10.16 25.82
CA ARG A 143 -2.99 -8.92 25.38
C ARG A 143 -2.35 -8.45 24.08
N TRP A 144 -3.14 -7.72 23.31
CA TRP A 144 -2.68 -6.93 22.18
C TRP A 144 -1.92 -5.68 22.66
N GLU A 145 -1.20 -4.99 21.79
CA GLU A 145 -0.45 -3.77 22.15
C GLU A 145 -1.38 -2.61 22.51
N ASP A 146 -2.61 -2.61 21.97
CA ASP A 146 -3.69 -1.70 22.42
C ASP A 146 -4.19 -1.98 23.86
N GLY A 147 -3.71 -3.05 24.49
CA GLY A 147 -4.03 -3.48 25.85
C GLY A 147 -5.26 -4.38 25.95
N SER A 148 -6.00 -4.60 24.86
CA SER A 148 -7.18 -5.45 24.85
C SER A 148 -6.80 -6.94 24.99
N PRO A 149 -7.59 -7.74 25.73
CA PRO A 149 -7.24 -9.14 25.97
C PRO A 149 -7.53 -10.00 24.74
N LEU A 150 -6.73 -11.05 24.56
CA LEU A 150 -7.00 -12.08 23.54
C LEU A 150 -8.30 -12.82 23.89
N LYS A 151 -9.34 -12.63 23.06
CA LYS A 151 -10.66 -13.30 23.20
C LYS A 151 -11.02 -14.23 22.03
N ILE A 152 -10.25 -14.14 20.95
CA ILE A 152 -10.63 -14.63 19.63
C ILE A 152 -10.19 -16.09 19.44
N SER A 153 -9.14 -16.51 20.14
CA SER A 153 -8.53 -17.85 20.05
C SER A 153 -7.68 -18.14 21.29
N SER A 154 -7.27 -19.39 21.46
CA SER A 154 -6.25 -19.80 22.44
C SER A 154 -4.85 -19.70 21.84
N ILE A 155 -3.87 -19.52 22.71
CA ILE A 155 -2.45 -19.53 22.36
C ILE A 155 -1.77 -20.73 22.99
N VAL A 156 -1.00 -21.46 22.19
CA VAL A 156 -0.21 -22.60 22.64
C VAL A 156 1.06 -22.07 23.28
N SER A 157 1.33 -22.43 24.54
CA SER A 157 2.56 -22.08 25.23
C SER A 157 3.14 -23.29 25.92
N ASN A 158 4.45 -23.51 25.75
CA ASN A 158 5.16 -24.64 26.33
C ASN A 158 6.10 -24.21 27.47
N SER A 159 6.26 -22.90 27.70
CA SER A 159 7.13 -22.39 28.75
C SER A 159 6.72 -20.99 29.22
N LEU A 160 6.93 -20.71 30.50
CA LEU A 160 6.62 -19.43 31.13
C LEU A 160 7.51 -18.28 30.64
N ILE A 161 8.66 -18.57 30.03
CA ILE A 161 9.54 -17.55 29.44
C ILE A 161 9.03 -17.07 28.06
N GLN A 162 8.12 -17.82 27.42
CA GLN A 162 7.56 -17.48 26.12
C GLN A 162 6.49 -16.39 26.29
N LYS A 163 6.94 -15.13 26.24
CA LYS A 163 6.08 -13.96 26.51
C LYS A 163 5.61 -13.22 25.25
N CYS A 164 6.03 -13.63 24.06
CA CYS A 164 5.64 -13.00 22.80
C CYS A 164 4.87 -13.98 21.91
N GLY A 165 3.82 -13.49 21.25
CA GLY A 165 2.93 -14.29 20.42
C GLY A 165 3.31 -14.25 18.95
N ALA A 166 3.30 -15.41 18.32
CA ALA A 166 3.47 -15.60 16.89
C ALA A 166 2.27 -16.36 16.31
N ILE A 167 2.08 -16.28 15.00
CA ILE A 167 1.00 -16.97 14.28
C ILE A 167 1.53 -17.65 13.03
N ASN A 168 0.98 -18.81 12.69
CA ASN A 168 1.07 -19.39 11.36
C ASN A 168 -0.35 -19.68 10.82
N GLN A 169 -0.46 -20.36 9.69
CA GLN A 169 -1.76 -20.68 9.09
C GLN A 169 -2.69 -21.55 9.97
N HIS A 170 -2.20 -22.13 11.08
CA HIS A 170 -2.94 -23.08 11.91
C HIS A 170 -3.31 -22.53 13.29
N HIS A 171 -2.37 -21.90 13.99
CA HIS A 171 -2.58 -21.52 15.40
C HIS A 171 -1.71 -20.35 15.86
N LEU A 172 -2.08 -19.80 17.02
CA LEU A 172 -1.25 -18.88 17.79
C LEU A 172 -0.28 -19.67 18.68
N GLN A 173 0.97 -19.24 18.71
CA GLN A 173 2.02 -19.87 19.50
C GLN A 173 2.82 -18.83 20.29
N ALA A 174 3.08 -19.13 21.55
CA ALA A 174 4.00 -18.37 22.37
C ALA A 174 5.44 -18.73 22.00
N ALA A 175 6.31 -17.73 21.95
CA ALA A 175 7.73 -17.91 21.72
C ALA A 175 8.56 -16.96 22.59
N SER A 176 9.86 -17.26 22.69
CA SER A 176 10.82 -16.32 23.31
C SER A 176 10.85 -15.05 22.50
N CYS A 177 10.74 -13.89 23.15
CA CYS A 177 10.71 -12.60 22.46
C CYS A 177 11.99 -12.29 21.66
N GLU A 178 13.10 -12.96 21.99
CA GLU A 178 14.41 -12.83 21.33
C GLU A 178 14.54 -13.73 20.09
N ALA A 179 13.56 -14.62 19.84
CA ALA A 179 13.60 -15.48 18.67
C ALA A 179 13.51 -14.64 17.38
N LEU A 180 14.28 -15.03 16.36
CA LEU A 180 14.26 -14.35 15.08
C LEU A 180 13.17 -14.97 14.18
N LEU A 181 12.06 -14.25 14.03
CA LEU A 181 10.95 -14.63 13.14
C LEU A 181 10.65 -13.51 12.16
N PRO A 182 10.06 -13.81 10.99
CA PRO A 182 9.40 -12.78 10.21
C PRO A 182 8.25 -12.16 11.01
N TRP A 183 7.74 -11.01 10.60
CA TRP A 183 6.69 -10.28 11.30
C TRP A 183 5.67 -9.71 10.32
N ILE A 184 4.50 -9.36 10.86
CA ILE A 184 3.42 -8.75 10.08
C ILE A 184 3.07 -7.41 10.69
N CYS A 185 3.06 -6.36 9.87
CA CYS A 185 2.52 -5.06 10.26
C CYS A 185 1.10 -4.87 9.71
N LYS A 186 0.27 -4.14 10.45
CA LYS A 186 -1.09 -3.71 10.06
C LYS A 186 -1.17 -2.19 10.12
N LYS A 187 -1.63 -1.57 9.03
CA LYS A 187 -1.86 -0.12 8.91
C LYS A 187 -3.30 0.16 8.49
N SER A 188 -3.96 1.10 9.16
CA SER A 188 -5.31 1.52 8.80
C SER A 188 -5.30 2.58 7.71
N LEU A 189 -6.08 2.35 6.65
CA LEU A 189 -6.33 3.36 5.61
C LEU A 189 -7.28 4.46 6.08
N LEU A 190 -7.91 4.33 7.25
CA LEU A 190 -8.78 5.37 7.79
C LEU A 190 -8.00 6.50 8.46
N LEU A 191 -6.85 6.19 9.07
CA LEU A 191 -6.05 7.18 9.81
C LEU A 191 -5.53 8.31 8.91
N ARG A 192 -5.27 8.04 7.64
CA ARG A 192 -4.86 9.05 6.64
C ARG A 192 -5.93 10.07 6.27
N PHE A 193 -7.19 9.85 6.63
CA PHE A 193 -8.21 10.90 6.54
C PHE A 193 -8.15 11.85 7.74
N LEU A 194 -7.55 11.41 8.85
CA LEU A 194 -7.21 12.25 9.98
C LEU A 194 -5.89 12.94 9.67
N LYS A 195 -5.93 14.13 9.06
CA LYS A 195 -4.69 14.91 8.83
C LYS A 195 -4.09 15.38 10.18
N ASN A 196 -3.20 16.36 10.15
CA ASN A 196 -2.68 17.00 11.37
C ASN A 196 -3.78 17.69 12.22
N ASP A 197 -4.96 17.91 11.66
CA ASP A 197 -6.10 18.48 12.39
C ASP A 197 -6.75 17.46 13.32
N PHE A 198 -7.29 17.96 14.43
CA PHE A 198 -8.08 17.16 15.36
C PHE A 198 -9.55 17.12 14.94
N TYR A 199 -10.14 15.95 15.11
CA TYR A 199 -11.55 15.70 14.83
C TYR A 199 -12.26 15.26 16.10
N TRP A 200 -13.45 15.79 16.33
CA TRP A 200 -14.36 15.29 17.34
C TRP A 200 -14.73 13.84 17.04
N ILE A 201 -14.62 13.03 18.06
CA ILE A 201 -15.20 11.69 18.12
C ILE A 201 -16.22 11.66 19.25
N GLY A 202 -17.18 10.73 19.16
CA GLY A 202 -18.25 10.57 20.15
C GLY A 202 -17.74 10.01 21.49
N LEU A 203 -16.75 10.65 22.11
CA LEU A 203 -16.12 10.27 23.36
C LEU A 203 -16.28 11.39 24.38
N ARG A 204 -16.84 11.07 25.55
CA ARG A 204 -17.13 12.04 26.63
C ARG A 204 -16.54 11.56 27.96
N ASN A 205 -16.12 12.50 28.79
CA ASN A 205 -15.71 12.28 30.18
C ASN A 205 -16.68 12.98 31.14
N LYS A 206 -17.55 12.18 31.76
CA LYS A 206 -18.43 12.65 32.86
C LYS A 206 -17.91 12.18 34.22
N SER A 207 -17.66 10.88 34.32
CA SER A 207 -17.11 10.17 35.50
C SER A 207 -16.10 9.10 35.07
N GLY A 208 -15.51 9.28 33.89
CA GLY A 208 -14.75 8.28 33.14
C GLY A 208 -15.03 8.38 31.65
N TRP A 209 -14.02 8.08 30.83
CA TRP A 209 -14.09 8.15 29.37
C TRP A 209 -14.97 7.04 28.78
N ARG A 210 -16.04 7.45 28.11
CA ARG A 210 -17.00 6.54 27.46
C ARG A 210 -17.39 7.05 26.08
N TRP A 211 -17.67 6.11 25.19
CA TRP A 211 -18.28 6.39 23.91
C TRP A 211 -19.75 6.79 24.09
N GLU A 212 -20.34 7.45 23.09
CA GLU A 212 -21.75 7.88 23.12
C GLU A 212 -22.74 6.70 23.19
N ASP A 213 -22.33 5.50 22.76
CA ASP A 213 -23.06 4.24 22.95
C ASP A 213 -22.99 3.67 24.39
N GLY A 214 -22.25 4.34 25.28
CA GLY A 214 -22.06 3.97 26.68
C GLY A 214 -20.89 3.00 26.94
N SER A 215 -20.28 2.43 25.89
CA SER A 215 -19.15 1.51 26.02
C SER A 215 -17.91 2.24 26.57
N PRO A 216 -17.13 1.60 27.46
CA PRO A 216 -15.94 2.23 28.03
C PRO A 216 -14.84 2.32 26.99
N LEU A 217 -14.06 3.42 27.03
CA LEU A 217 -12.81 3.48 26.26
C LEU A 217 -11.86 2.40 26.78
N LYS A 218 -11.36 1.54 25.88
CA LYS A 218 -10.47 0.42 26.23
C LYS A 218 -9.00 0.82 26.34
N ILE A 219 -8.63 2.01 25.85
CA ILE A 219 -7.27 2.55 25.86
C ILE A 219 -7.16 3.54 27.02
N SER A 220 -6.13 3.39 27.87
CA SER A 220 -6.00 4.14 29.13
C SER A 220 -5.15 5.40 29.05
N SER A 221 -4.99 6.03 27.88
CA SER A 221 -3.99 7.07 27.64
C SER A 221 -4.48 8.53 27.71
N ILE A 222 -5.79 8.79 27.80
CA ILE A 222 -6.29 10.18 27.77
C ILE A 222 -6.19 10.84 29.14
N VAL A 223 -5.14 11.65 29.33
CA VAL A 223 -4.99 12.52 30.50
C VAL A 223 -5.74 13.84 30.24
N SER A 224 -6.63 14.20 31.15
CA SER A 224 -7.30 15.52 31.14
C SER A 224 -6.55 16.44 32.08
N ASN A 225 -5.97 17.52 31.54
CA ASN A 225 -5.20 18.48 32.33
C ASN A 225 -6.07 19.61 32.90
N SER A 226 -7.37 19.62 32.59
CA SER A 226 -8.31 20.64 33.05
C SER A 226 -9.74 20.12 33.15
N LEU A 227 -10.53 20.70 34.05
CA LEU A 227 -11.93 20.37 34.29
C LEU A 227 -12.83 20.64 33.07
N ILE A 228 -12.41 21.49 32.13
CA ILE A 228 -13.16 21.79 30.90
C ILE A 228 -12.89 20.79 29.77
N GLN A 229 -11.84 19.97 29.87
CA GLN A 229 -11.46 19.00 28.84
C GLN A 229 -12.26 17.71 28.97
N LYS A 230 -13.56 17.78 28.68
CA LYS A 230 -14.50 16.66 28.86
C LYS A 230 -14.85 15.92 27.56
N CYS A 231 -14.30 16.31 26.43
CA CYS A 231 -14.62 15.71 25.14
C CYS A 231 -13.36 15.17 24.46
N GLY A 232 -13.48 14.05 23.76
CA GLY A 232 -12.35 13.40 23.10
C GLY A 232 -12.19 13.85 21.65
N ALA A 233 -10.97 14.22 21.27
CA ALA A 233 -10.61 14.54 19.90
C ALA A 233 -9.44 13.68 19.44
N ILE A 234 -9.42 13.31 18.15
CA ILE A 234 -8.41 12.43 17.57
C ILE A 234 -7.79 13.06 16.31
N ASN A 235 -6.51 12.83 16.09
CA ASN A 235 -5.85 13.02 14.80
C ASN A 235 -5.11 11.72 14.39
N GLN A 236 -4.30 11.75 13.33
CA GLN A 236 -3.57 10.55 12.87
C GLN A 236 -2.66 9.91 13.92
N HIS A 237 -2.19 10.66 14.92
CA HIS A 237 -1.16 10.20 15.86
C HIS A 237 -1.62 10.18 17.32
N HIS A 238 -2.60 11.00 17.69
CA HIS A 238 -2.95 11.28 19.08
C HIS A 238 -4.46 11.25 19.29
N LEU A 239 -4.83 10.66 20.43
CA LEU A 239 -6.15 10.79 21.03
C LEU A 239 -5.99 11.64 22.29
N GLN A 240 -6.75 12.73 22.41
CA GLN A 240 -6.59 13.68 23.51
C GLN A 240 -7.92 14.23 24.03
N ALA A 241 -7.85 14.80 25.24
CA ALA A 241 -8.95 15.55 25.84
C ALA A 241 -8.98 16.98 25.30
N ALA A 242 -10.15 17.49 24.97
CA ALA A 242 -10.38 18.83 24.45
C ALA A 242 -11.60 19.47 25.13
N SER A 243 -11.63 20.82 25.09
CA SER A 243 -12.83 21.57 25.50
C SER A 243 -13.96 21.24 24.54
N CYS A 244 -15.13 20.87 25.06
CA CYS A 244 -16.30 20.52 24.25
C CYS A 244 -16.82 21.68 23.38
N GLU A 245 -16.38 22.90 23.65
CA GLU A 245 -16.70 24.12 22.90
C GLU A 245 -15.69 24.40 21.77
N ALA A 246 -14.65 23.58 21.64
CA ALA A 246 -13.65 23.77 20.58
C ALA A 246 -14.27 23.57 19.19
N LEU A 247 -13.92 24.47 18.29
CA LEU A 247 -14.34 24.45 16.88
C LEU A 247 -13.50 23.43 16.10
N LEU A 248 -13.89 22.16 16.16
CA LEU A 248 -13.27 21.07 15.42
C LEU A 248 -14.27 20.41 14.46
N PRO A 249 -13.82 19.91 13.30
CA PRO A 249 -14.62 18.99 12.48
C PRO A 249 -14.93 17.70 13.26
N TRP A 250 -15.92 16.91 12.83
CA TRP A 250 -16.33 15.67 13.53
C TRP A 250 -16.37 14.45 12.62
N ILE A 251 -16.22 13.27 13.23
CA ILE A 251 -16.32 11.96 12.55
C ILE A 251 -17.46 11.18 13.16
N CYS A 252 -18.35 10.68 12.29
CA CYS A 252 -19.44 9.81 12.69
C CYS A 252 -19.23 8.40 12.14
N LYS A 253 -19.65 7.39 12.91
CA LYS A 253 -19.69 5.99 12.47
C LYS A 253 -21.14 5.66 12.08
N LYS A 254 -21.34 5.04 10.92
CA LYS A 254 -22.61 4.41 10.55
C LYS A 254 -22.56 2.94 10.94
N GLU A 255 -23.54 2.46 11.69
CA GLU A 255 -23.69 1.03 11.97
C GLU A 255 -24.17 0.31 10.71
N THR A 256 -23.57 -0.85 10.44
CA THR A 256 -23.85 -1.72 9.29
C THR A 256 -24.34 -3.06 9.79
#